data_AF-A0A1Y4VZB8-F1
#
_entry.id   AF-A0A1Y4VZB8-F1
#
_cell.length_a   1.000
_cell.length_b   1.000
_cell.length_c   1.000
_cell.angle_alpha   90.00
_cell.angle_beta   90.00
_cell.angle_gamma   90.00
#
_symmetry.space_group_name_H-M   'P 1'
#
loop_
_entity.id
_entity.type
_entity.pdbx_description
1 polymer ?
#
loop_
_entity_poly.entity_id
_entity_poly.type
_entity_poly.pdbx_seq_one_letter_code
_entity_poly.pdbx_strand_id
1 'polypeptide(L)'
;MMKIVNGIQKVLALTDFEVNKLSDRLGLMEFNGYTISRKTANVEGQSIEYNVFSVKCINSFNGKQITVNVTYEGTNKGILDTLAHKVENNPLEKAFIDFDQVLIGHYISGGGNFSQLMQTYRAEKVRTVDNNEAQRILNMMKNNEHQVNNQERKPEQK
;
A
#
# COMPACT_ATOMS: atom_id res chain seq x y z
N MET A 1 0.66 -20.06 -8.38
CA MET A 1 1.12 -19.08 -9.39
C MET A 1 2.43 -18.48 -8.93
N MET A 2 3.42 -18.29 -9.81
CA MET A 2 4.68 -17.61 -9.48
C MET A 2 4.68 -16.18 -9.99
N LYS A 3 5.28 -15.26 -9.23
CA LYS A 3 5.43 -13.86 -9.61
C LYS A 3 6.71 -13.27 -9.04
N ILE A 4 7.32 -12.31 -9.75
CA ILE A 4 8.40 -11.50 -9.21
C ILE A 4 7.78 -10.38 -8.36
N VAL A 5 8.19 -10.30 -7.10
CA VAL A 5 7.76 -9.28 -6.15
C VAL A 5 9.00 -8.70 -5.46
N ASN A 6 9.20 -7.40 -5.55
CA ASN A 6 10.38 -6.70 -5.06
C ASN A 6 11.68 -7.28 -5.61
N GLY A 7 11.68 -7.66 -6.90
CA GLY A 7 12.81 -8.31 -7.57
C GLY A 7 13.04 -9.78 -7.19
N ILE A 8 12.18 -10.38 -6.36
CA ILE A 8 12.32 -11.76 -5.88
C ILE A 8 11.19 -12.64 -6.42
N GLN A 9 11.53 -13.81 -6.94
CA GLN A 9 10.54 -14.81 -7.36
C GLN A 9 9.83 -15.38 -6.14
N LYS A 10 8.50 -15.22 -6.11
CA LYS A 10 7.63 -15.66 -5.03
C LYS A 10 6.53 -16.57 -5.57
N VAL A 11 6.28 -17.67 -4.87
CA VAL A 11 5.06 -18.45 -5.01
C VAL A 11 3.93 -17.74 -4.25
N LEU A 12 2.88 -17.35 -4.95
CA LEU A 12 1.74 -16.65 -4.35
C LEU A 12 0.90 -17.62 -3.52
N ALA A 13 0.53 -17.18 -2.32
CA ALA A 13 -0.46 -17.89 -1.51
C ALA A 13 -1.87 -17.73 -2.13
N LEU A 14 -2.80 -18.62 -1.78
CA LEU A 14 -4.19 -18.53 -2.26
C LEU A 14 -4.89 -17.23 -1.85
N THR A 15 -4.46 -16.62 -0.74
CA THR A 15 -5.00 -15.36 -0.23
C THR A 15 -4.29 -14.13 -0.80
N ASP A 16 -3.17 -14.33 -1.51
CA ASP A 16 -2.47 -13.23 -2.15
C ASP A 16 -3.24 -12.79 -3.39
N PHE A 17 -3.41 -11.49 -3.57
CA PHE A 17 -4.03 -10.95 -4.78
C PHE A 17 -3.34 -9.67 -5.24
N GLU A 18 -3.46 -9.44 -6.54
CA GLU A 18 -2.78 -8.36 -7.23
C GLU A 18 -3.71 -7.18 -7.44
N VAL A 19 -3.16 -5.98 -7.32
CA VAL A 19 -3.87 -4.74 -7.60
C VAL A 19 -2.96 -3.87 -8.46
N ASN A 20 -3.52 -3.27 -9.50
CA ASN A 20 -2.75 -2.40 -10.38
C ASN A 20 -2.25 -1.17 -9.63
N LYS A 21 -3.12 -0.53 -8.85
CA LYS A 21 -2.79 0.61 -7.98
C LYS A 21 -3.31 0.37 -6.57
N LEU A 22 -2.54 0.73 -5.54
CA LEU A 22 -3.02 0.58 -4.17
C LEU A 22 -4.27 1.43 -3.92
N SER A 23 -4.32 2.62 -4.54
CA SER A 23 -5.47 3.51 -4.44
C SER A 23 -6.79 2.92 -4.96
N ASP A 24 -6.76 1.96 -5.88
CA ASP A 24 -7.96 1.24 -6.34
C ASP A 24 -8.60 0.40 -5.21
N ARG A 25 -7.79 0.00 -4.22
CA ARG A 25 -8.25 -0.85 -3.11
C ARG A 25 -8.43 -0.12 -1.80
N LEU A 26 -7.47 0.75 -1.45
CA LEU A 26 -7.43 1.41 -0.15
C LEU A 26 -7.59 2.93 -0.24
N GLY A 27 -7.64 3.47 -1.45
CA GLY A 27 -7.72 4.90 -1.67
C GLY A 27 -6.41 5.66 -1.53
N LEU A 28 -6.54 6.97 -1.55
CA LEU A 28 -5.47 7.96 -1.40
C LEU A 28 -4.61 7.72 -0.15
N MET A 29 -3.29 7.79 -0.35
CA MET A 29 -2.29 7.63 0.69
C MET A 29 -1.49 8.93 0.86
N GLU A 30 -1.38 9.37 2.10
CA GLU A 30 -0.49 10.45 2.52
C GLU A 30 0.87 9.85 2.88
N PHE A 31 1.92 10.33 2.23
CA PHE A 31 3.29 9.93 2.50
C PHE A 31 3.74 10.42 3.88
N ASN A 32 4.34 9.52 4.67
CA ASN A 32 4.79 9.78 6.04
C ASN A 32 6.25 9.31 6.27
N GLY A 33 7.07 9.39 5.22
CA GLY A 33 8.48 8.99 5.26
C GLY A 33 8.74 7.56 4.81
N TYR A 34 10.02 7.24 4.64
CA TYR A 34 10.46 5.90 4.27
C TYR A 34 11.80 5.57 4.92
N THR A 35 12.09 4.28 5.03
CA THR A 35 13.42 3.78 5.42
C THR A 35 13.86 2.65 4.50
N ILE A 36 15.15 2.35 4.48
CA ILE A 36 15.64 1.12 3.85
C ILE A 36 15.49 0.00 4.85
N SER A 37 14.86 -1.11 4.43
CA SER A 37 14.69 -2.30 5.26
C SER A 37 15.30 -3.50 4.57
N ARG A 38 16.11 -4.26 5.30
CA ARG A 38 16.58 -5.58 4.87
C ARG A 38 15.48 -6.61 5.15
N LYS A 39 15.21 -7.46 4.17
CA LYS A 39 14.23 -8.55 4.22
C LYS A 39 14.91 -9.84 3.82
N THR A 40 14.26 -10.94 4.18
CA THR A 40 14.70 -12.29 3.83
C THR A 40 13.55 -13.00 3.13
N ALA A 41 13.85 -13.73 2.06
CA ALA A 41 12.91 -14.59 1.36
C ALA A 41 13.52 -15.98 1.19
N ASN A 42 12.66 -17.01 1.16
CA ASN A 42 13.06 -18.34 0.76
C ASN A 42 12.74 -18.52 -0.73
N VAL A 43 13.76 -18.75 -1.54
CA VAL A 43 13.64 -19.01 -2.99
C VAL A 43 14.32 -20.35 -3.25
N GLU A 44 13.54 -21.32 -3.73
CA GLU A 44 14.04 -22.67 -4.06
C GLU A 44 14.80 -23.35 -2.89
N GLY A 45 14.35 -23.12 -1.65
CA GLY A 45 14.97 -23.67 -0.45
C GLY A 45 16.15 -22.87 0.08
N GLN A 46 16.60 -21.82 -0.62
CA GLN A 46 17.68 -20.94 -0.19
C GLN A 46 17.15 -19.65 0.43
N SER A 47 17.76 -19.23 1.53
CA SER A 47 17.46 -17.96 2.20
C SER A 47 18.24 -16.83 1.53
N ILE A 48 17.54 -15.88 0.91
CA ILE A 48 18.12 -14.74 0.21
C ILE A 48 17.78 -13.46 0.98
N GLU A 49 18.79 -12.66 1.27
CA GLU A 49 18.61 -11.31 1.80
C GLU A 49 18.51 -10.28 0.68
N TYR A 50 17.58 -9.34 0.81
CA TYR A 50 17.38 -8.26 -0.16
C TYR A 50 16.91 -6.99 0.55
N ASN A 51 17.13 -5.85 -0.08
CA ASN A 51 16.68 -4.55 0.43
C ASN A 51 15.36 -4.15 -0.24
N VAL A 52 14.55 -3.42 0.52
CA VAL A 52 13.32 -2.75 0.05
C VAL A 52 13.27 -1.35 0.65
N PHE A 53 12.54 -0.45 0.00
CA PHE A 53 12.08 0.78 0.66
C PHE A 53 10.82 0.46 1.46
N SER A 54 10.88 0.66 2.77
CA SER A 54 9.74 0.53 3.68
C SER A 54 9.07 1.90 3.79
N VAL A 55 8.03 2.11 2.99
CA VAL A 55 7.34 3.39 2.86
C VAL A 55 6.17 3.44 3.85
N LYS A 56 6.20 4.40 4.77
CA LYS A 56 5.12 4.64 5.72
C LYS A 56 4.14 5.62 5.12
N CYS A 57 2.86 5.26 5.17
CA CYS A 57 1.79 6.11 4.65
C CYS A 57 0.64 6.15 5.65
N ILE A 58 -0.15 7.21 5.60
CA ILE A 58 -1.43 7.32 6.32
C ILE A 58 -2.53 7.22 5.27
N ASN A 59 -3.47 6.31 5.48
CA ASN A 59 -4.65 6.22 4.65
C ASN A 59 -5.57 7.42 4.94
N SER A 60 -5.88 8.23 3.93
CA SER A 60 -6.64 9.47 4.11
C SER A 60 -8.11 9.24 4.52
N PHE A 61 -8.63 8.02 4.40
CA PHE A 61 -10.04 7.70 4.72
C PHE A 61 -10.22 7.24 6.15
N ASN A 62 -9.36 6.33 6.62
CA ASN A 62 -9.51 5.72 7.94
C ASN A 62 -8.41 6.13 8.93
N GLY A 63 -7.46 6.98 8.51
CA GLY A 63 -6.35 7.46 9.33
C GLY A 63 -5.35 6.39 9.74
N LYS A 64 -5.48 5.15 9.25
CA LYS A 64 -4.58 4.05 9.63
C LYS A 64 -3.25 4.21 8.92
N GLN A 65 -2.18 4.01 9.69
CA GLN A 65 -0.85 3.89 9.12
C GLN A 65 -0.70 2.53 8.43
N ILE A 66 -0.16 2.55 7.22
CA ILE A 66 0.25 1.35 6.49
C ILE A 66 1.74 1.43 6.15
N THR A 67 2.33 0.27 5.93
CA THR A 67 3.70 0.17 5.43
C THR A 67 3.68 -0.63 4.14
N VAL A 68 4.22 -0.04 3.07
CA VAL A 68 4.36 -0.68 1.77
C VAL A 68 5.84 -0.92 1.52
N ASN A 69 6.21 -2.18 1.27
CA ASN A 69 7.58 -2.52 0.89
C ASN A 69 7.72 -2.39 -0.63
N VAL A 70 8.55 -1.46 -1.07
CA VAL A 70 8.76 -1.15 -2.49
C VAL A 70 10.11 -1.67 -2.95
N THR A 71 10.20 -2.14 -4.19
CA THR A 71 11.45 -2.54 -4.85
C THR A 71 12.55 -1.49 -4.69
N TYR A 72 13.75 -1.96 -4.32
CA TYR A 72 14.92 -1.12 -4.08
C TYR A 72 15.61 -0.73 -5.40
N GLU A 73 15.03 0.24 -6.10
CA GLU A 73 15.53 0.76 -7.39
C GLU A 73 15.72 2.28 -7.37
N GLY A 74 16.63 2.78 -8.22
CA GLY A 74 16.99 4.20 -8.28
C GLY A 74 15.81 5.12 -8.61
N THR A 75 14.91 4.71 -9.49
CA THR A 75 13.70 5.48 -9.83
C THR A 75 12.78 5.64 -8.62
N ASN A 76 12.55 4.56 -7.86
CA ASN A 76 11.76 4.62 -6.64
C ASN A 76 12.43 5.52 -5.60
N LYS A 77 13.76 5.41 -5.44
CA LYS A 77 14.53 6.26 -4.52
C LYS A 77 14.35 7.75 -4.85
N GLY A 78 14.50 8.15 -6.11
CA GLY A 78 14.40 9.56 -6.52
C GLY A 78 13.02 10.17 -6.20
N ILE A 79 11.94 9.40 -6.40
CA ILE A 79 10.58 9.83 -6.04
C ILE A 79 10.43 9.96 -4.52
N LEU A 80 10.90 8.96 -3.76
CA LEU A 80 10.81 8.96 -2.31
C LEU A 80 11.64 10.09 -1.67
N ASP A 81 12.84 10.38 -2.19
CA ASP A 81 13.67 11.51 -1.76
C ASP A 81 12.98 12.85 -2.02
N THR A 82 12.34 13.00 -3.18
CA THR A 82 11.58 14.21 -3.53
C THR A 82 10.43 14.44 -2.54
N LEU A 83 9.68 13.37 -2.22
CA LEU A 83 8.59 13.45 -1.25
C LEU A 83 9.09 13.71 0.18
N ALA A 84 10.19 13.07 0.58
CA ALA A 84 10.81 13.29 1.89
C ALA A 84 11.27 14.74 2.05
N HIS A 85 11.97 15.28 1.05
CA HIS A 85 12.40 16.68 1.04
C HIS A 85 11.20 17.64 1.08
N LYS A 86 10.10 17.31 0.38
CA LYS A 86 8.88 18.14 0.42
C LYS A 86 8.26 18.20 1.81
N VAL A 87 8.12 17.05 2.47
CA VAL A 87 7.54 16.96 3.82
C VAL A 87 8.47 17.59 4.87
N GLU A 88 9.78 17.45 4.73
CA GLU A 88 10.77 18.05 5.64
C GLU A 88 10.71 19.59 5.59
N ASN A 89 10.60 20.16 4.39
CA ASN A 89 10.55 21.62 4.23
C ASN A 89 9.16 22.21 4.51
N ASN A 90 8.08 21.47 4.26
CA ASN A 90 6.71 21.91 4.50
C ASN A 90 5.90 20.83 5.26
N PRO A 91 6.12 20.65 6.58
CA PRO A 91 5.47 19.59 7.35
C PRO A 91 3.93 19.69 7.42
N LEU A 92 3.37 20.87 7.14
CA LEU A 92 1.92 21.10 7.10
C LEU A 92 1.31 20.76 5.72
N GLU A 93 2.13 20.65 4.69
CA GLU A 93 1.66 20.32 3.34
C GLU A 93 1.58 18.80 3.19
N LYS A 94 0.41 18.32 2.79
CA LYS A 94 0.21 16.89 2.50
C LYS A 94 0.93 16.53 1.20
N ALA A 95 1.75 15.48 1.27
CA ALA A 95 2.35 14.86 0.09
C ALA A 95 1.64 13.53 -0.17
N PHE A 96 1.05 13.37 -1.36
CA PHE A 96 0.32 12.16 -1.72
C PHE A 96 1.17 11.23 -2.58
N ILE A 97 1.02 9.93 -2.33
CA ILE A 97 1.76 8.86 -3.01
C ILE A 97 0.78 7.75 -3.41
N ASP A 98 1.12 7.05 -4.49
CA ASP A 98 0.45 5.80 -4.85
C ASP A 98 1.49 4.76 -5.28
N PHE A 99 1.04 3.51 -5.34
CA PHE A 99 1.88 2.35 -5.55
C PHE A 99 1.32 1.53 -6.70
N ASP A 100 2.18 1.19 -7.64
CA ASP A 100 1.80 0.39 -8.80
C ASP A 100 2.28 -1.06 -8.69
N GLN A 101 1.55 -1.96 -9.35
CA GLN A 101 1.84 -3.39 -9.41
C GLN A 101 1.94 -4.01 -8.01
N VAL A 102 0.87 -3.80 -7.25
CA VAL A 102 0.82 -4.13 -5.83
C VAL A 102 0.44 -5.58 -5.64
N LEU A 103 1.16 -6.27 -4.76
CA LEU A 103 0.73 -7.53 -4.17
C LEU A 103 0.27 -7.29 -2.73
N ILE A 104 -1.00 -7.59 -2.48
CA ILE A 104 -1.56 -7.65 -1.13
C ILE A 104 -1.53 -9.11 -0.70
N GLY A 105 -0.84 -9.39 0.39
CA GLY A 105 -0.80 -10.71 0.98
C GLY A 105 -1.18 -10.70 2.45
N HIS A 106 -1.35 -11.88 3.02
CA HIS A 106 -1.79 -12.03 4.41
C HIS A 106 -0.93 -13.03 5.15
N TYR A 107 -0.80 -12.84 6.45
CA TYR A 107 -0.24 -13.83 7.35
C TYR A 107 -0.97 -13.79 8.69
N ILE A 108 -0.95 -14.90 9.41
CA ILE A 108 -1.47 -14.95 10.76
C ILE A 108 -0.32 -14.59 11.70
N SER A 109 -0.55 -13.62 12.56
CA SER A 109 0.34 -13.27 13.67
C SER A 109 -0.29 -13.70 14.99
N GLY A 110 0.55 -14.02 15.98
CA GLY A 110 0.11 -14.52 17.28
C GLY A 110 -0.23 -16.01 17.28
N GLY A 111 -0.82 -16.50 18.38
CA GLY A 111 -1.22 -17.89 18.55
C GLY A 111 -2.41 -18.06 19.48
N GLY A 112 -3.10 -19.19 19.36
CA GLY A 112 -4.30 -19.51 20.15
C GLY A 112 -5.45 -18.54 19.91
N ASN A 113 -6.10 -18.08 20.97
CA ASN A 113 -7.27 -17.18 20.90
C ASN A 113 -6.93 -15.74 20.47
N PHE A 114 -5.66 -15.41 20.27
CA PHE A 114 -5.20 -14.06 19.92
C PHE A 114 -4.58 -14.00 18.51
N SER A 115 -4.84 -15.01 17.68
CA SER A 115 -4.41 -14.99 16.28
C SER A 115 -5.08 -13.84 15.52
N GLN A 116 -4.28 -13.02 14.85
CA GLN A 116 -4.75 -11.91 14.05
C GLN A 116 -4.31 -12.09 12.59
N LEU A 117 -5.24 -11.84 11.66
CA LEU A 117 -4.92 -11.79 10.24
C LEU A 117 -4.29 -10.43 9.92
N MET A 118 -3.01 -10.44 9.57
CA MET A 118 -2.25 -9.26 9.18
C MET A 118 -2.15 -9.16 7.66
N GLN A 119 -2.26 -7.95 7.14
CA GLN A 119 -2.05 -7.65 5.73
C GLN A 119 -0.66 -7.10 5.49
N THR A 120 -0.06 -7.51 4.37
CA THR A 120 1.23 -7.03 3.88
C THR A 120 1.04 -6.41 2.51
N TYR A 121 1.71 -5.29 2.28
CA TYR A 121 1.67 -4.55 1.03
C TYR A 121 3.08 -4.55 0.42
N ARG A 122 3.18 -5.04 -0.80
CA ARG A 122 4.41 -5.01 -1.61
C ARG A 122 4.10 -4.38 -2.95
N ALA A 123 4.98 -3.53 -3.46
CA ALA A 123 4.77 -2.84 -4.73
C ALA A 123 6.06 -2.75 -5.52
N GLU A 124 5.97 -2.79 -6.85
CA GLU A 124 7.16 -2.64 -7.67
C GLU A 124 7.58 -1.19 -7.84
N LYS A 125 6.60 -0.28 -7.92
CA LYS A 125 6.85 1.12 -8.23
C LYS A 125 6.09 2.06 -7.30
N VAL A 126 6.69 3.21 -7.03
CA VAL A 126 6.03 4.36 -6.44
C VAL A 126 5.79 5.43 -7.48
N ARG A 127 4.74 6.21 -7.28
CA ARG A 127 4.48 7.42 -8.05
C ARG A 127 3.95 8.52 -7.14
N THR A 128 4.25 9.76 -7.49
CA THR A 128 3.58 10.90 -6.87
C THR A 128 2.13 10.97 -7.34
N VAL A 129 1.27 11.47 -6.49
CA VAL A 129 -0.11 11.80 -6.85
C VAL A 129 -0.22 13.32 -6.79
N ASP A 130 -0.55 13.94 -7.92
CA ASP A 130 -0.76 15.38 -7.96
C ASP A 130 -2.09 15.77 -7.28
N ASN A 131 -2.25 17.05 -6.99
CA ASN A 131 -3.43 17.55 -6.28
C ASN A 131 -4.74 17.32 -7.05
N ASN A 132 -4.72 17.34 -8.40
CA ASN A 132 -5.91 17.13 -9.20
C ASN A 132 -6.35 15.66 -9.16
N GLU A 133 -5.40 14.74 -9.26
CA GLU A 133 -5.64 13.31 -9.12
C GLU A 133 -6.08 12.98 -7.68
N ALA A 134 -5.42 13.53 -6.67
CA ALA A 134 -5.81 13.36 -5.26
C ALA A 134 -7.26 13.80 -5.03
N GLN A 135 -7.66 14.95 -5.56
CA GLN A 135 -9.03 15.44 -5.44
C GLN A 135 -10.04 14.54 -6.16
N ARG A 136 -9.70 14.00 -7.33
CA ARG A 136 -10.54 13.04 -8.05
C ARG A 136 -10.75 11.75 -7.24
N ILE A 137 -9.68 11.19 -6.69
CA ILE A 137 -9.71 9.98 -5.87
C ILE A 137 -10.60 10.20 -4.64
N LEU A 138 -10.41 11.32 -3.93
CA LEU A 138 -11.25 11.69 -2.78
C LEU A 138 -12.73 11.83 -3.14
N ASN A 139 -13.04 12.46 -4.28
CA ASN A 139 -14.42 12.66 -4.72
C ASN A 139 -15.10 11.34 -5.14
N MET A 140 -14.39 10.45 -5.84
CA MET A 140 -14.92 9.13 -6.21
C MET A 140 -15.29 8.31 -4.98
N MET A 141 -14.47 8.33 -3.93
CA MET A 141 -14.77 7.59 -2.71
C MET A 141 -15.91 8.19 -1.89
N LYS A 142 -16.02 9.52 -1.77
CA LYS A 142 -17.19 10.16 -1.14
C LYS A 142 -18.49 9.78 -1.83
N ASN A 143 -18.50 9.72 -3.16
CA ASN A 143 -19.69 9.34 -3.92
C ASN A 143 -20.07 7.87 -3.70
N ASN A 144 -19.08 6.97 -3.55
CA ASN A 144 -19.33 5.57 -3.23
C ASN A 144 -19.89 5.39 -1.81
N GLU A 145 -19.39 6.13 -0.81
CA GLU A 145 -19.98 6.12 0.55
C GLU A 145 -21.46 6.54 0.54
N HIS A 146 -21.81 7.56 -0.26
CA HIS A 146 -23.20 8.00 -0.39
C HIS A 146 -24.11 6.96 -1.05
N GLN A 147 -23.58 6.15 -1.99
CA GLN A 147 -24.34 5.08 -2.62
C GLN A 147 -24.56 3.88 -1.68
N VAL A 148 -23.54 3.47 -0.91
CA VAL A 148 -23.65 2.38 0.07
C VAL A 148 -24.66 2.73 1.17
N ASN A 149 -24.58 3.94 1.72
CA ASN A 149 -25.52 4.42 2.75
C ASN A 149 -26.96 4.56 2.24
N ASN A 150 -27.19 4.68 0.93
CA ASN A 150 -28.53 4.72 0.35
C ASN A 150 -29.08 3.33 0.02
N GLN A 151 -28.24 2.32 -0.14
CA GLN A 151 -28.67 0.92 -0.30
C GLN A 151 -29.04 0.29 1.05
N GLU A 152 -28.30 0.60 2.13
CA GLU A 152 -28.62 0.11 3.49
C GLU A 152 -29.88 0.76 4.11
N ARG A 153 -30.35 1.89 3.55
CA ARG A 153 -31.55 2.60 4.01
C ARG A 153 -32.84 2.24 3.28
N LYS A 154 -32.85 1.22 2.41
CA LYS A 154 -34.11 0.67 1.90
C LYS A 154 -34.72 -0.22 2.99
N PRO A 155 -35.91 0.11 3.56
CA PRO A 155 -36.59 -0.82 4.44
C PRO A 155 -36.92 -2.08 3.64
N GLU A 156 -36.69 -3.25 4.23
CA GLU A 156 -37.32 -4.49 3.77
C GLU A 156 -38.84 -4.30 3.84
N GLN A 157 -39.45 -3.90 2.73
CA GLN A 157 -40.89 -3.93 2.58
C GLN A 157 -41.27 -5.38 2.30
N LYS A 158 -41.66 -6.10 3.36
CA LYS A 158 -42.52 -7.28 3.28
C LYS A 158 -43.97 -6.86 3.22
#